data_AF-A0A952DST2-F1
#
_entry.id   AF-A0A952DST2-F1
#
_cell.length_a   1.000
_cell.length_b   1.000
_cell.length_c   1.000
_cell.angle_alpha   90.00
_cell.angle_beta   90.00
_cell.angle_gamma   90.00
#
_symmetry.space_group_name_H-M   'P 1'
#
loop_
_entity.id
_entity.type
_entity.pdbx_description
1 polymer ?
#
loop_
_entity_poly.entity_id
_entity_poly.type
_entity_poly.pdbx_seq_one_letter_code
_entity_poly.pdbx_strand_id
1 'polypeptide(L)'
;MAATPSRNAIAVVVEPQPYGDVTLMPCGATGRAEAELARAMATAITDTGPSSGSEALRILRRAFPDSPLAVRVAALDAMMRR
;
A
#
# COMPACT_ATOMS: atom_id res chain seq x y z
N MET A 1 7.10 24.79 -55.14
CA MET A 1 7.98 25.38 -54.11
C MET A 1 7.14 26.38 -53.32
N ALA A 2 6.65 25.99 -52.14
CA ALA A 2 6.08 26.87 -51.13
C ALA A 2 6.09 26.11 -49.80
N ALA A 3 6.99 26.48 -48.89
CA ALA A 3 7.09 25.89 -47.56
C ALA A 3 6.20 26.67 -46.61
N THR A 4 5.24 25.99 -45.98
CA THR A 4 4.34 26.56 -44.98
C THR A 4 5.00 26.46 -43.60
N PRO A 5 5.12 27.54 -42.81
CA PRO A 5 5.68 27.44 -41.46
C PRO A 5 4.64 26.86 -40.49
N SER A 6 4.96 25.70 -39.92
CA SER A 6 4.22 25.09 -38.81
C SER A 6 4.42 25.91 -37.54
N ARG A 7 3.34 26.49 -37.00
CA ARG A 7 3.32 27.16 -35.70
C ARG A 7 3.66 26.17 -34.59
N ASN A 8 4.86 26.25 -34.05
CA ASN A 8 5.26 25.48 -32.87
C ASN A 8 4.73 26.19 -31.61
N ALA A 9 3.63 25.69 -31.03
CA ALA A 9 3.05 26.21 -29.81
C ALA A 9 3.67 25.50 -28.60
N ILE A 10 4.56 26.19 -27.89
CA ILE A 10 5.14 25.69 -26.65
C ILE A 10 4.10 25.90 -25.55
N ALA A 11 3.50 24.83 -25.05
CA ALA A 11 2.64 24.90 -23.87
C ALA A 11 3.51 25.23 -22.65
N VAL A 12 3.25 26.37 -22.02
CA VAL A 12 3.86 26.75 -20.75
C VAL A 12 3.36 25.76 -19.69
N VAL A 13 4.25 24.91 -19.20
CA VAL A 13 3.98 24.03 -18.06
C VAL A 13 3.85 24.92 -16.83
N VAL A 14 2.62 25.07 -16.34
CA VAL A 14 2.37 25.71 -15.04
C VAL A 14 2.90 24.77 -13.97
N GLU A 15 3.98 25.17 -13.29
CA GLU A 15 4.50 24.41 -12.15
C GLU A 15 3.40 24.28 -11.08
N PRO A 16 3.09 23.06 -10.60
CA PRO A 16 2.10 22.88 -9.55
C PRO A 16 2.59 23.58 -8.27
N GLN A 17 1.71 24.39 -7.66
CA GLN A 17 2.00 25.06 -6.39
C GLN A 17 2.48 24.01 -5.35
N PRO A 18 3.64 24.20 -4.72
CA PRO A 18 4.12 23.27 -3.71
C PRO A 18 3.17 23.27 -2.51
N TYR A 19 2.68 22.09 -2.14
CA TYR A 19 1.80 21.85 -0.99
C TYR A 19 2.58 21.98 0.34
N GLY A 20 3.20 23.13 0.61
CA GLY A 20 3.95 23.38 1.85
C GLY A 20 5.14 22.43 2.09
N ASP A 21 5.79 22.58 3.24
CA ASP A 21 6.94 21.77 3.66
C ASP A 21 6.44 20.41 4.21
N VAL A 22 6.16 19.47 3.30
CA VAL A 22 5.78 18.11 3.68
C VAL A 22 7.06 17.33 3.92
N THR A 23 7.47 17.19 5.18
CA THR A 23 8.59 16.29 5.52
C THR A 23 8.25 14.87 5.11
N LEU A 24 8.84 14.42 4.00
CA LEU A 24 8.71 13.05 3.52
C LEU A 24 9.43 12.12 4.51
N MET A 25 8.66 11.42 5.33
CA MET A 25 9.20 10.40 6.23
C MET A 25 9.55 9.12 5.45
N PRO A 26 10.68 8.46 5.75
CA PRO A 26 10.99 7.16 5.16
C PRO A 26 9.85 6.17 5.37
N CYS A 27 9.49 5.39 4.35
CA CYS A 27 8.34 4.48 4.41
C CYS A 27 8.32 3.59 5.66
N GLY A 28 9.48 3.09 6.09
CA GLY A 28 9.61 2.27 7.31
C GLY A 28 9.25 2.98 8.61
N ALA A 29 9.41 4.31 8.68
CA ALA A 29 9.07 5.12 9.85
C ALA A 29 7.58 5.51 9.91
N THR A 30 6.82 5.28 8.83
CA THR A 30 5.42 5.71 8.72
C THR A 30 4.40 4.64 9.17
N GLY A 31 4.84 3.42 9.48
CA GLY A 31 3.96 2.28 9.74
C GLY A 31 3.11 1.83 8.53
N ARG A 32 3.16 2.56 7.40
CA ARG A 32 2.42 2.21 6.17
C ARG A 32 2.88 0.89 5.57
N ALA A 33 4.19 0.63 5.60
CA ALA A 33 4.73 -0.64 5.11
C ALA A 33 4.17 -1.85 5.90
N GLU A 34 4.00 -1.72 7.21
CA GLU A 34 3.41 -2.76 8.06
C GLU A 34 1.90 -2.91 7.81
N ALA A 35 1.18 -1.80 7.62
CA ALA A 35 -0.24 -1.82 7.30
C ALA A 35 -0.53 -2.42 5.91
N GLU A 36 0.31 -2.13 4.92
CA GLU A 36 0.25 -2.74 3.59
C GLU A 36 0.57 -4.23 3.64
N LEU A 37 1.61 -4.61 4.38
CA LEU A 37 1.94 -6.00 4.61
C LEU A 37 0.78 -6.75 5.29
N ALA A 38 0.18 -6.17 6.33
CA ALA A 38 -0.98 -6.73 7.00
C ALA A 38 -2.17 -6.95 6.04
N ARG A 39 -2.45 -5.99 5.14
CA ARG A 39 -3.49 -6.11 4.11
C ARG A 39 -3.15 -7.23 3.12
N ALA A 40 -1.91 -7.30 2.64
CA ALA A 40 -1.47 -8.34 1.73
C ALA A 40 -1.59 -9.75 2.36
N MET A 41 -1.21 -9.89 3.64
CA MET A 41 -1.37 -11.14 4.39
C MET A 41 -2.84 -11.54 4.57
N ALA A 42 -3.72 -10.58 4.88
CA ALA A 42 -5.15 -10.82 4.97
C ALA A 42 -5.74 -11.32 3.64
N THR A 43 -5.37 -10.69 2.52
CA THR A 43 -5.77 -11.13 1.18
C THR A 43 -5.27 -12.54 0.87
N ALA A 44 -4.00 -12.84 1.15
CA ALA A 44 -3.41 -14.14 0.86
C ALA A 44 -4.09 -15.31 1.58
N ILE A 45 -4.72 -15.06 2.74
CA ILE A 45 -5.30 -16.10 3.58
C ILE A 45 -6.82 -16.16 3.46
N THR A 46 -7.46 -15.15 2.84
CA THR A 46 -8.92 -15.13 2.64
C THR A 46 -9.40 -16.37 1.90
N ASP A 47 -8.65 -16.84 0.90
CA ASP A 47 -9.00 -18.02 0.09
C ASP A 47 -8.92 -19.35 0.88
N THR A 48 -8.26 -19.36 2.04
CA THR A 48 -8.20 -20.56 2.91
C THR A 48 -9.48 -20.77 3.72
N GLY A 49 -10.38 -19.78 3.77
CA GLY A 49 -11.66 -19.87 4.46
C GLY A 49 -11.56 -20.16 5.96
N PRO A 50 -10.83 -19.35 6.76
CA PRO A 50 -10.71 -19.58 8.20
C PRO A 50 -12.08 -19.49 8.89
N SER A 51 -12.40 -20.50 9.69
CA SER A 51 -13.68 -20.61 10.41
C SER A 51 -13.76 -19.75 11.68
N SER A 52 -12.63 -19.26 12.17
CA SER A 52 -12.54 -18.43 13.38
C SER A 52 -11.29 -17.55 13.39
N GLY A 53 -11.27 -16.51 14.23
CA GLY A 53 -10.12 -15.63 14.36
C GLY A 53 -8.85 -16.31 14.87
N SER A 54 -8.99 -17.32 15.74
CA SER A 54 -7.86 -18.12 16.23
C SER A 54 -7.32 -19.04 15.13
N GLU A 55 -8.18 -19.58 14.28
CA GLU A 55 -7.78 -20.33 13.08
C GLU A 55 -7.01 -19.43 12.10
N ALA A 56 -7.56 -18.25 11.80
CA ALA A 56 -6.92 -17.26 10.95
C ALA A 56 -5.51 -16.87 11.46
N LEU A 57 -5.36 -16.62 12.77
CA LEU A 57 -4.05 -16.35 13.37
C LEU A 57 -3.09 -17.54 13.29
N ARG A 58 -3.59 -18.78 13.43
CA ARG A 58 -2.77 -19.98 13.28
C ARG A 58 -2.25 -20.11 11.85
N ILE A 59 -3.12 -19.88 10.86
CA ILE A 59 -2.76 -19.91 9.44
C ILE A 59 -1.76 -18.78 9.13
N LEU A 60 -2.01 -17.55 9.60
CA LEU A 60 -1.10 -16.41 9.50
C LEU A 60 0.30 -16.73 10.04
N ARG A 61 0.38 -17.31 11.24
CA ARG A 61 1.67 -17.68 11.85
C ARG A 61 2.40 -18.77 11.06
N ARG A 62 1.67 -19.70 10.44
CA ARG A 62 2.26 -20.77 9.62
C ARG A 62 2.74 -20.24 8.27
N ALA A 63 1.96 -19.37 7.63
CA ALA A 63 2.30 -18.80 6.34
C ALA A 63 3.41 -17.73 6.44
N PHE A 64 3.45 -16.99 7.55
CA PHE A 64 4.37 -15.88 7.78
C PHE A 64 5.04 -15.98 9.17
N PRO A 65 5.98 -16.93 9.34
CA PRO A 65 6.63 -17.14 10.63
C PRO A 65 7.55 -15.97 11.04
N ASP A 66 8.21 -15.36 10.07
CA ASP A 66 9.22 -14.30 10.30
C ASP A 66 8.60 -12.90 10.45
N SER A 67 7.30 -12.75 10.16
CA SER A 67 6.66 -11.45 10.30
C SER A 67 6.41 -11.13 11.79
N PRO A 68 6.51 -9.85 12.21
CA PRO A 68 6.21 -9.45 13.58
C PRO A 68 4.78 -9.82 14.00
N LEU A 69 4.59 -10.10 15.29
CA LEU A 69 3.26 -10.43 15.85
C LEU A 69 2.25 -9.29 15.61
N ALA A 70 2.68 -8.04 15.76
CA ALA A 70 1.84 -6.86 15.56
C ALA A 70 1.24 -6.83 14.14
N VAL A 71 2.02 -7.16 13.12
CA VAL A 71 1.56 -7.21 11.72
C VAL A 71 0.56 -8.35 11.49
N ARG A 72 0.78 -9.52 12.10
CA ARG A 72 -0.16 -10.65 12.04
C ARG A 72 -1.51 -10.31 12.70
N VAL A 73 -1.49 -9.61 13.82
CA VAL A 73 -2.72 -9.14 14.48
C VAL A 73 -3.40 -8.06 13.65
N ALA A 74 -2.65 -7.13 13.06
CA ALA A 74 -3.20 -6.13 12.14
C ALA A 74 -3.86 -6.77 10.90
N ALA A 75 -3.28 -7.86 10.38
CA ALA A 75 -3.88 -8.63 9.28
C ALA A 75 -5.21 -9.27 9.70
N LEU A 76 -5.26 -9.89 10.88
CA LEU A 76 -6.50 -10.44 11.44
C LEU A 76 -7.58 -9.35 11.60
N ASP A 77 -7.20 -8.20 12.15
CA ASP A 77 -8.08 -7.06 12.37
C ASP A 77 -8.60 -6.48 11.03
N ALA A 78 -7.76 -6.48 9.99
CA ALA A 78 -8.18 -6.14 8.63
C ALA A 78 -9.20 -7.13 8.03
N MET A 79 -9.12 -8.42 8.38
CA MET A 79 -10.11 -9.43 7.97
C MET A 79 -11.43 -9.28 8.73
N MET A 80 -11.39 -8.97 10.03
CA MET A 80 -12.57 -8.86 10.88
C MET A 80 -13.38 -7.57 10.66
N ARG A 81 -12.75 -6.52 10.13
CA ARG A 81 -13.42 -5.24 9.81
C ARG A 81 -14.15 -5.24 8.46
N ARG A 82 -14.11 -6.33 7.71
CA ARG A 82 -14.75 -6.49 6.41
C ARG A 82 -16.10 -7.18 6.56
#